data_AF-A0A661A331-F1
#
_entry.id   AF-A0A661A331-F1
#
_cell.length_a   1.000
_cell.length_b   1.000
_cell.length_c   1.000
_cell.angle_alpha   90.00
_cell.angle_beta   90.00
_cell.angle_gamma   90.00
#
_symmetry.space_group_name_H-M   'P 1'
#
loop_
_entity.id
_entity.type
_entity.pdbx_description
1 polymer ?
#
loop_
_entity_poly.entity_id
_entity_poly.type
_entity_poly.pdbx_seq_one_letter_code
_entity_poly.pdbx_strand_id
1 'polypeptide(L)'
;MKKSVLITILLSVLPPTTQAQLATQGTLLDHFDGNWVMTGTIAGKQIVHDVDADWVLAGHYLRFHEFSREREESGVRAYEATVYIGWDEQAERFVCLWLDVTGGGGLASGVLGYAAPDGDRIPFVFGEGDSQIHNTFVYHRGADTWEWTIVNVRGDKRSEFAHVTLERRFDAPAGDWSPQQREILDAIAELSASTAPGGGGVDDYASLLTEDFSRWTIGSEVLNGKADWVDGVRDWFDNGWRVSDRLAEILEITIDGDTAFSRRIVTETYASSDGETSPPARAALAEVWRRDGEGWRLQRVTVHPMQE
;
A
#
# COMPACT_ATOMS: atom_id res chain seq x y z
N MET A 1 36.70 -68.49 7.70
CA MET A 1 37.02 -67.07 8.00
C MET A 1 36.46 -66.18 6.90
N LYS A 2 35.27 -65.62 7.09
CA LYS A 2 34.76 -64.45 6.35
C LYS A 2 34.05 -63.58 7.39
N LYS A 3 34.66 -62.45 7.75
CA LYS A 3 34.09 -61.48 8.70
C LYS A 3 33.03 -60.68 7.94
N SER A 4 31.76 -60.93 8.19
CA SER A 4 30.68 -60.05 7.72
C SER A 4 30.62 -58.85 8.67
N VAL A 5 30.96 -57.68 8.14
CA VAL A 5 30.77 -56.39 8.81
C VAL A 5 29.29 -56.02 8.63
N LEU A 6 28.55 -55.96 9.74
CA LEU A 6 27.21 -55.38 9.77
C LEU A 6 27.38 -53.86 9.80
N ILE A 7 26.96 -53.18 8.72
CA ILE A 7 26.86 -51.72 8.68
C ILE A 7 25.45 -51.38 9.16
N THR A 8 25.34 -50.89 10.40
CA THR A 8 24.10 -50.32 10.92
C THR A 8 23.93 -48.92 10.34
N ILE A 9 23.03 -48.77 9.36
CA ILE A 9 22.61 -47.46 8.85
C ILE A 9 21.65 -46.86 9.89
N LEU A 10 22.12 -45.86 10.62
CA LEU A 10 21.28 -45.04 11.49
C LEU A 10 20.51 -44.06 10.60
N LEU A 11 19.23 -44.35 10.34
CA LEU A 11 18.34 -43.42 9.63
C LEU A 11 17.93 -42.32 10.62
N SER A 12 18.61 -41.17 10.56
CA SER A 12 18.21 -39.96 11.27
C SER A 12 16.90 -39.45 10.66
N VAL A 13 15.76 -39.81 11.24
CA VAL A 13 14.48 -39.18 10.92
C VAL A 13 14.50 -37.79 11.53
N LEU A 14 14.87 -36.78 10.74
CA LEU A 14 14.59 -35.39 11.09
C LEU A 14 13.06 -35.24 11.08
N PRO A 15 12.43 -34.72 12.15
CA PRO A 15 11.02 -34.36 12.06
C PRO A 15 10.87 -33.30 10.97
N PRO A 16 9.79 -33.32 10.17
CA PRO A 16 9.45 -32.16 9.37
C PRO A 16 8.99 -31.07 10.34
N THR A 17 9.91 -30.20 10.78
CA THR A 17 9.53 -28.89 11.33
C THR A 17 9.19 -28.00 10.15
N THR A 18 8.09 -28.30 9.48
CA THR A 18 7.38 -27.30 8.69
C THR A 18 6.51 -26.56 9.71
N GLN A 19 7.11 -25.64 10.46
CA GLN A 19 6.33 -24.68 11.22
C GLN A 19 5.56 -23.89 10.16
N ALA A 20 4.24 -24.07 10.11
CA ALA A 20 3.42 -23.43 9.09
C ALA A 20 3.60 -21.92 9.23
N GLN A 21 4.25 -21.28 8.25
CA GLN A 21 4.44 -19.84 8.21
C GLN A 21 3.06 -19.19 8.19
N LEU A 22 2.84 -18.14 8.99
CA LEU A 22 1.52 -17.48 9.05
C LEU A 22 1.07 -17.02 7.66
N ALA A 23 2.02 -16.52 6.85
CA ALA A 23 1.84 -16.15 5.44
C ALA A 23 1.29 -17.26 4.53
N THR A 24 1.39 -18.53 4.93
CA THR A 24 0.93 -19.69 4.15
C THR A 24 -0.38 -20.28 4.66
N GLN A 25 -0.95 -19.70 5.72
CA GLN A 25 -2.13 -20.23 6.40
C GLN A 25 -3.45 -19.66 5.88
N GLY A 26 -3.45 -18.69 4.96
CA GLY A 26 -4.70 -18.09 4.45
C GLY A 26 -5.36 -17.21 5.51
N THR A 27 -4.57 -16.43 6.25
CA THR A 27 -5.09 -15.62 7.37
C THR A 27 -5.67 -14.30 6.89
N LEU A 28 -6.43 -13.63 7.75
CA LEU A 28 -6.92 -12.29 7.46
C LEU A 28 -5.78 -11.29 7.18
N LEU A 29 -4.59 -11.51 7.74
CA LEU A 29 -3.40 -10.67 7.52
C LEU A 29 -2.86 -10.78 6.09
N ASP A 30 -3.17 -11.86 5.37
CA ASP A 30 -2.78 -12.00 3.95
C ASP A 30 -3.45 -10.92 3.10
N HIS A 31 -4.64 -10.46 3.50
CA HIS A 31 -5.33 -9.34 2.87
C HIS A 31 -4.76 -7.96 3.27
N PHE A 32 -3.86 -7.89 4.26
CA PHE A 32 -3.22 -6.64 4.69
C PHE A 32 -1.87 -6.44 3.99
N ASP A 33 -1.25 -7.51 3.48
CA ASP A 33 -0.02 -7.45 2.66
C ASP A 33 -0.22 -6.54 1.44
N GLY A 34 0.76 -5.67 1.16
CA GLY A 34 0.72 -4.70 0.07
C GLY A 34 0.74 -3.25 0.52
N ASN A 35 0.50 -2.33 -0.42
CA ASN A 35 0.59 -0.89 -0.18
C ASN A 35 -0.79 -0.26 -0.02
N TRP A 36 -0.91 0.70 0.90
CA TRP A 36 -2.18 1.34 1.23
C TRP A 36 -2.04 2.85 1.41
N VAL A 37 -3.09 3.57 1.03
CA VAL A 37 -3.31 4.96 1.43
C VAL A 37 -4.31 4.93 2.58
N MET A 38 -3.91 5.49 3.70
CA MET A 38 -4.73 5.61 4.89
C MET A 38 -5.27 7.02 5.04
N THR A 39 -6.59 7.17 5.10
CA THR A 39 -7.28 8.46 5.26
C THR A 39 -8.29 8.41 6.38
N GLY A 40 -8.53 9.55 7.03
CA GLY A 40 -9.55 9.67 8.07
C GLY A 40 -9.09 10.58 9.21
N THR A 41 -9.48 10.26 10.44
CA THR A 41 -9.21 11.11 11.60
C THR A 41 -8.32 10.41 12.61
N ILE A 42 -7.27 11.10 13.07
CA ILE A 42 -6.46 10.70 14.24
C ILE A 42 -6.35 11.90 15.18
N ALA A 43 -6.61 11.69 16.48
CA ALA A 43 -6.64 12.73 17.51
C ALA A 43 -7.51 13.94 17.15
N GLY A 44 -8.61 13.72 16.42
CA GLY A 44 -9.52 14.76 15.94
C GLY A 44 -9.03 15.55 14.72
N LYS A 45 -7.88 15.20 14.13
CA LYS A 45 -7.34 15.84 12.91
C LYS A 45 -7.51 14.93 11.70
N GLN A 46 -7.84 15.52 10.56
CA GLN A 46 -7.80 14.82 9.28
C GLN A 46 -6.35 14.50 8.91
N ILE A 47 -6.10 13.26 8.47
CA ILE A 47 -4.78 12.78 8.09
C ILE A 47 -4.81 12.08 6.74
N VAL A 48 -3.64 12.04 6.09
CA VAL A 48 -3.34 11.16 4.97
C VAL A 48 -1.96 10.55 5.22
N HIS A 49 -1.95 9.25 5.49
CA HIS A 49 -0.73 8.47 5.70
C HIS A 49 -0.62 7.42 4.60
N ASP A 50 0.59 6.93 4.41
CA ASP A 50 0.89 5.78 3.56
C ASP A 50 1.26 4.60 4.47
N VAL A 51 0.85 3.39 4.08
CA VAL A 51 1.14 2.16 4.80
C VAL A 51 1.72 1.12 3.84
N ASP A 52 2.92 0.66 4.14
CA ASP A 52 3.61 -0.39 3.38
C ASP A 52 3.62 -1.67 4.23
N ALA A 53 2.94 -2.72 3.79
CA ALA A 53 2.85 -3.98 4.51
C ALA A 53 3.50 -5.15 3.75
N ASP A 54 4.29 -5.95 4.46
CA ASP A 54 4.99 -7.10 3.91
C ASP A 54 5.21 -8.23 4.93
N TRP A 55 5.18 -9.46 4.45
CA TRP A 55 5.61 -10.63 5.21
C TRP A 55 7.13 -10.65 5.39
N VAL A 56 7.60 -10.57 6.64
CA VAL A 56 9.03 -10.53 6.99
C VAL A 56 9.45 -11.73 7.81
N LEU A 57 10.77 -11.86 8.00
CA LEU A 57 11.39 -12.91 8.82
C LEU A 57 10.88 -14.30 8.42
N ALA A 58 10.94 -14.60 7.12
CA ALA A 58 10.43 -15.84 6.53
C ALA A 58 8.93 -16.08 6.80
N GLY A 59 8.08 -15.05 6.68
CA GLY A 59 6.63 -15.19 6.79
C GLY A 59 6.11 -15.48 8.20
N HIS A 60 6.94 -15.25 9.22
CA HIS A 60 6.53 -15.41 10.62
C HIS A 60 5.78 -14.18 11.16
N TYR A 61 6.04 -13.00 10.58
CA TYR A 61 5.41 -11.76 10.98
C TYR A 61 4.97 -10.98 9.75
N LEU A 62 3.76 -10.43 9.81
CA LEU A 62 3.39 -9.32 8.94
C LEU A 62 3.98 -8.05 9.57
N ARG A 63 4.79 -7.32 8.82
CA ARG A 63 5.21 -5.96 9.17
C ARG A 63 4.34 -4.99 8.40
N PHE A 64 3.93 -3.89 9.03
CA PHE A 64 3.56 -2.71 8.26
C PHE A 64 4.30 -1.46 8.76
N HIS A 65 4.67 -0.61 7.83
CA HIS A 65 5.33 0.68 8.06
C HIS A 65 4.36 1.78 7.66
N GLU A 66 3.90 2.53 8.65
CA GLU A 66 3.00 3.67 8.48
C GLU A 66 3.81 4.96 8.56
N PHE A 67 3.51 5.90 7.68
CA PHE A 67 4.15 7.21 7.71
C PHE A 67 3.27 8.32 7.15
N SER A 68 3.35 9.51 7.75
CA SER A 68 2.57 10.66 7.31
C SER A 68 3.09 11.23 5.99
N ARG A 69 2.17 11.73 5.17
CA ARG A 69 2.51 12.63 4.05
C ARG A 69 2.82 14.03 4.54
N GLU A 70 2.17 14.46 5.63
CA GLU A 70 2.51 15.71 6.31
C GLU A 70 3.96 15.68 6.80
N ARG A 71 4.63 16.84 6.66
CA ARG A 71 6.01 17.07 7.11
C ARG A 71 6.06 18.28 8.03
N GLU A 72 6.97 18.24 8.99
CA GLU A 72 7.31 19.40 9.81
C GLU A 72 8.09 20.45 9.00
N GLU A 73 8.26 21.65 9.55
CA GLU A 73 9.10 22.72 8.95
C GLU A 73 10.54 22.25 8.65
N SER A 74 11.03 21.26 9.40
CA SER A 74 12.34 20.64 9.22
C SER A 74 12.43 19.72 8.00
N GLY A 75 11.31 19.40 7.37
CA GLY A 75 11.20 18.43 6.27
C GLY A 75 11.08 16.97 6.73
N VAL A 76 11.20 16.69 8.03
CA VAL A 76 10.95 15.35 8.60
C VAL A 76 9.45 15.04 8.56
N ARG A 77 9.09 13.77 8.41
CA ARG A 77 7.68 13.34 8.47
C ARG A 77 7.10 13.65 9.85
N ALA A 78 5.86 14.12 9.89
CA ALA A 78 5.18 14.44 11.14
C ALA A 78 4.84 13.19 11.99
N TYR A 79 4.68 12.03 11.35
CA TYR A 79 4.46 10.74 12.03
C TYR A 79 5.13 9.59 11.28
N GLU A 80 5.59 8.61 12.03
CA GLU A 80 6.12 7.35 11.52
C GLU A 80 5.97 6.24 12.56
N ALA A 81 5.56 5.04 12.11
CA ALA A 81 5.44 3.85 12.94
C ALA A 81 5.80 2.58 12.17
N THR A 82 6.44 1.62 12.84
CA THR A 82 6.62 0.26 12.33
C THR A 82 5.96 -0.72 13.28
N VAL A 83 5.11 -1.58 12.73
CA VAL A 83 4.28 -2.51 13.48
C VAL A 83 4.55 -3.93 13.00
N TYR A 84 4.61 -4.88 13.94
CA TYR A 84 4.77 -6.30 13.64
C TYR A 84 3.61 -7.07 14.23
N ILE A 85 2.97 -7.92 13.43
CA ILE A 85 1.90 -8.81 13.86
C ILE A 85 2.33 -10.25 13.62
N GLY A 86 2.22 -11.09 14.65
CA GLY A 86 2.49 -12.52 14.57
C GLY A 86 1.40 -13.33 15.26
N TRP A 87 1.52 -14.66 15.18
CA TRP A 87 0.62 -15.61 15.81
C TRP A 87 1.31 -16.33 16.98
N ASP A 88 0.66 -16.31 18.14
CA ASP A 88 1.03 -17.09 19.32
C ASP A 88 0.23 -18.40 19.29
N GLU A 89 0.87 -19.47 18.83
CA GLU A 89 0.26 -20.80 18.70
C GLU A 89 -0.16 -21.39 20.05
N GLN A 90 0.56 -21.08 21.12
CA GLN A 90 0.26 -21.64 22.44
C GLN A 90 -1.00 -21.02 23.05
N ALA A 91 -1.23 -19.73 22.79
CA ALA A 91 -2.39 -19.00 23.30
C ALA A 91 -3.49 -18.77 22.24
N GLU A 92 -3.32 -19.30 21.04
CA GLU A 92 -4.24 -19.19 19.89
C GLU A 92 -4.71 -17.75 19.63
N ARG A 93 -3.75 -16.82 19.53
CA ARG A 93 -4.05 -15.38 19.38
C ARG A 93 -3.00 -14.64 18.56
N PHE A 94 -3.41 -13.51 18.00
CA PHE A 94 -2.48 -12.55 17.41
C PHE A 94 -1.75 -11.76 18.50
N VAL A 95 -0.49 -11.44 18.21
CA VAL A 95 0.36 -10.57 19.02
C VAL A 95 0.87 -9.45 18.14
N CYS A 96 0.73 -8.21 18.60
CA CYS A 96 1.13 -7.00 17.88
C CYS A 96 2.19 -6.24 18.68
N LEU A 97 3.32 -5.91 18.05
CA LEU A 97 4.32 -4.97 18.56
C LEU A 97 4.21 -3.67 17.77
N TRP A 98 3.88 -2.58 18.45
CA TRP A 98 3.76 -1.25 17.84
C TRP A 98 4.90 -0.34 18.26
N LEU A 99 5.67 0.17 17.29
CA LEU A 99 6.77 1.10 17.54
C LEU A 99 6.53 2.38 16.75
N ASP A 100 6.44 3.53 17.43
CA ASP A 100 6.22 4.82 16.78
C ASP A 100 7.08 5.95 17.38
N VAL A 101 7.08 7.09 16.69
CA VAL A 101 7.85 8.29 17.09
C VAL A 101 7.28 9.02 18.32
N THR A 102 6.10 8.65 18.81
CA THR A 102 5.50 9.25 20.01
C THR A 102 6.01 8.59 21.30
N GLY A 103 6.54 7.36 21.21
CA GLY A 103 7.08 6.58 22.32
C GLY A 103 8.53 6.88 22.68
N GLY A 104 8.81 8.02 23.33
CA GLY A 104 10.18 8.43 23.71
C GLY A 104 10.87 7.65 24.85
N GLY A 105 10.23 6.61 25.40
CA GLY A 105 10.71 5.84 26.55
C GLY A 105 11.55 4.60 26.22
N GLY A 106 11.71 4.26 24.93
CA GLY A 106 12.31 3.00 24.49
C GLY A 106 11.36 1.80 24.59
N LEU A 107 11.91 0.58 24.47
CA LEU A 107 11.14 -0.68 24.54
C LEU A 107 10.75 -0.99 26.01
N ALA A 108 9.59 -0.51 26.44
CA ALA A 108 9.05 -0.79 27.77
C ALA A 108 8.21 -2.09 27.80
N SER A 109 7.93 -2.60 29.00
CA SER A 109 6.92 -3.64 29.21
C SER A 109 5.51 -3.10 28.91
N GLY A 110 4.68 -3.85 28.19
CA GLY A 110 3.30 -3.44 27.85
C GLY A 110 3.11 -2.87 26.44
N VAL A 111 4.14 -2.93 25.59
CA VAL A 111 4.09 -2.51 24.18
C VAL A 111 3.35 -3.53 23.30
N LEU A 112 3.12 -4.75 23.80
CA LEU A 112 2.41 -5.79 23.07
C LEU A 112 0.89 -5.64 23.19
N GLY A 113 0.22 -5.72 22.05
CA GLY A 113 -1.22 -5.88 21.95
C GLY A 113 -1.58 -7.32 21.65
N TYR A 114 -2.74 -7.77 22.13
CA TYR A 114 -3.22 -9.13 21.92
C TYR A 114 -4.63 -9.11 21.33
N ALA A 115 -4.91 -10.00 20.37
CA ALA A 115 -6.24 -10.16 19.78
C ALA A 115 -6.56 -11.65 19.57
N ALA A 116 -7.75 -12.07 19.97
CA ALA A 116 -8.27 -13.37 19.53
C ALA A 116 -8.77 -13.24 18.07
N PRO A 117 -8.80 -14.34 17.29
CA PRO A 117 -9.46 -14.34 15.99
C PRO A 117 -10.95 -13.95 16.09
N ASP A 118 -11.42 -13.05 15.22
CA ASP A 118 -12.79 -12.55 15.22
C ASP A 118 -13.30 -12.32 13.79
N GLY A 119 -13.46 -13.40 13.01
CA GLY A 119 -13.94 -13.31 11.62
C GLY A 119 -13.06 -12.41 10.76
N ASP A 120 -13.66 -11.34 10.20
CA ASP A 120 -12.97 -10.33 9.41
C ASP A 120 -12.46 -9.15 10.27
N ARG A 121 -12.25 -9.36 11.58
CA ARG A 121 -11.79 -8.35 12.53
C ARG A 121 -10.56 -8.83 13.31
N ILE A 122 -9.67 -7.89 13.64
CA ILE A 122 -8.52 -8.11 14.53
C ILE A 122 -8.55 -7.06 15.66
N PRO A 123 -9.21 -7.33 16.78
CA PRO A 123 -9.41 -6.38 17.88
C PRO A 123 -8.27 -6.44 18.90
N PHE A 124 -7.12 -5.83 18.60
CA PHE A 124 -6.00 -5.75 19.54
C PHE A 124 -6.35 -4.93 20.77
N VAL A 125 -5.96 -5.46 21.93
CA VAL A 125 -5.98 -4.74 23.20
C VAL A 125 -4.56 -4.57 23.69
N PHE A 126 -4.14 -3.32 23.88
CA PHE A 126 -2.87 -2.95 24.49
C PHE A 126 -3.10 -2.47 25.92
N GLY A 127 -2.20 -2.87 26.82
CA GLY A 127 -2.28 -2.56 28.25
C GLY A 127 -3.13 -3.55 29.06
N GLU A 128 -3.20 -3.32 30.36
CA GLU A 128 -3.88 -4.16 31.34
C GLU A 128 -4.71 -3.32 32.30
N GLY A 129 -5.71 -3.94 32.93
CA GLY A 129 -6.57 -3.30 33.93
C GLY A 129 -7.39 -2.13 33.36
N ASP A 130 -7.47 -1.04 34.12
CA ASP A 130 -8.38 0.08 33.83
C ASP A 130 -7.88 1.02 32.72
N SER A 131 -6.69 0.79 32.15
CA SER A 131 -6.07 1.67 31.16
C SER A 131 -5.64 0.88 29.94
N GLN A 132 -6.51 0.83 28.93
CA GLN A 132 -6.30 0.07 27.71
C GLN A 132 -6.42 0.94 26.45
N ILE A 133 -5.83 0.48 25.37
CA ILE A 133 -6.06 0.98 24.01
C ILE A 133 -6.64 -0.17 23.20
N HIS A 134 -7.83 0.02 22.66
CA HIS A 134 -8.49 -0.95 21.79
C HIS A 134 -8.25 -0.51 20.35
N ASN A 135 -7.45 -1.28 19.62
CA ASN A 135 -7.05 -1.02 18.26
C ASN A 135 -7.63 -2.13 17.38
N THR A 136 -8.62 -1.81 16.56
CA THR A 136 -9.38 -2.79 15.78
C THR A 136 -9.20 -2.56 14.29
N PHE A 137 -8.72 -3.58 13.60
CA PHE A 137 -8.76 -3.65 12.14
C PHE A 137 -9.98 -4.46 11.70
N VAL A 138 -10.69 -4.00 10.68
CA VAL A 138 -11.83 -4.69 10.07
C VAL A 138 -11.60 -4.73 8.56
N TYR A 139 -11.60 -5.92 7.97
CA TYR A 139 -11.44 -6.07 6.53
C TYR A 139 -12.80 -6.12 5.82
N HIS A 140 -12.99 -5.25 4.84
CA HIS A 140 -14.19 -5.18 4.01
C HIS A 140 -13.95 -5.90 2.68
N ARG A 141 -14.15 -7.23 2.67
CA ARG A 141 -13.87 -8.10 1.50
C ARG A 141 -14.43 -7.61 0.16
N GLY A 142 -15.61 -7.01 0.17
CA GLY A 142 -16.29 -6.56 -1.05
C GLY A 142 -15.62 -5.37 -1.74
N ALA A 143 -14.86 -4.57 -0.99
CA ALA A 143 -14.18 -3.38 -1.49
C ALA A 143 -12.65 -3.51 -1.50
N ASP A 144 -12.11 -4.62 -0.96
CA ASP A 144 -10.67 -4.76 -0.63
C ASP A 144 -10.12 -3.56 0.14
N THR A 145 -10.83 -3.18 1.21
CA THR A 145 -10.43 -2.07 2.09
C THR A 145 -10.34 -2.52 3.53
N TRP A 146 -9.59 -1.76 4.32
CA TRP A 146 -9.57 -1.92 5.78
C TRP A 146 -10.16 -0.71 6.46
N GLU A 147 -10.97 -0.94 7.47
CA GLU A 147 -11.32 0.07 8.47
C GLU A 147 -10.45 -0.16 9.71
N TRP A 148 -9.91 0.92 10.25
CA TRP A 148 -9.07 0.87 11.44
C TRP A 148 -9.54 1.90 12.46
N THR A 149 -9.90 1.42 13.65
CA THR A 149 -10.36 2.25 14.77
C THR A 149 -9.44 2.10 15.98
N ILE A 150 -9.13 3.21 16.64
CA ILE A 150 -8.43 3.23 17.94
C ILE A 150 -9.33 3.90 18.98
N VAL A 151 -9.57 3.21 20.09
CA VAL A 151 -10.36 3.71 21.22
C VAL A 151 -9.54 3.63 22.50
N ASN A 152 -9.40 4.76 23.18
CA ASN A 152 -8.83 4.80 24.53
C ASN A 152 -9.90 4.40 25.54
N VAL A 153 -9.57 3.42 26.37
CA VAL A 153 -10.43 2.92 27.45
C VAL A 153 -9.80 3.25 28.79
N ARG A 154 -10.56 3.94 29.65
CA ARG A 154 -10.15 4.37 30.99
C ARG A 154 -11.28 4.09 31.98
N GLY A 155 -11.25 2.92 32.63
CA GLY A 155 -12.40 2.38 33.37
C GLY A 155 -13.63 2.27 32.46
N ASP A 156 -14.76 2.84 32.87
CA ASP A 156 -15.99 2.86 32.06
C ASP A 156 -15.98 3.89 30.92
N LYS A 157 -14.98 4.79 30.87
CA LYS A 157 -14.92 5.82 29.84
C LYS A 157 -14.26 5.28 28.57
N ARG A 158 -14.92 5.53 27.45
CA ARG A 158 -14.41 5.25 26.11
C ARG A 158 -14.35 6.55 25.30
N SER A 159 -13.23 6.77 24.64
CA SER A 159 -13.03 7.90 23.75
C SER A 159 -12.35 7.44 22.48
N GLU A 160 -12.98 7.67 21.34
CA GLU A 160 -12.36 7.43 20.04
C GLU A 160 -11.15 8.33 19.87
N PHE A 161 -10.05 7.72 19.44
CA PHE A 161 -8.81 8.40 19.14
C PHE A 161 -8.55 8.43 17.63
N ALA A 162 -8.84 7.34 16.93
CA ALA A 162 -8.71 7.26 15.49
C ALA A 162 -9.86 6.49 14.84
N HIS A 163 -10.23 6.92 13.63
CA HIS A 163 -11.08 6.21 12.70
C HIS A 163 -10.59 6.51 11.29
N VAL A 164 -10.03 5.50 10.63
CA VAL A 164 -9.39 5.63 9.31
C VAL A 164 -9.78 4.47 8.40
N THR A 165 -9.70 4.71 7.10
CA THR A 165 -9.87 3.69 6.06
C THR A 165 -8.56 3.56 5.29
N LEU A 166 -8.19 2.33 4.96
CA LEU A 166 -7.07 2.00 4.09
C LEU A 166 -7.63 1.48 2.78
N GLU A 167 -7.22 2.13 1.70
CA GLU A 167 -7.50 1.72 0.33
C GLU A 167 -6.18 1.39 -0.36
N ARG A 168 -6.19 0.43 -1.30
CA ARG A 168 -4.99 0.03 -2.02
C ARG A 168 -4.31 1.26 -2.61
N ARG A 169 -3.08 1.51 -2.17
CA ARG A 169 -2.20 2.43 -2.89
C ARG A 169 -1.76 1.69 -4.12
N PHE A 170 -1.80 2.38 -5.26
CA PHE A 170 -1.21 1.92 -6.52
C PHE A 170 0.01 1.01 -6.26
N ASP A 171 -0.17 -0.29 -6.48
CA ASP A 171 0.86 -1.28 -6.21
C ASP A 171 1.92 -1.17 -7.30
N ALA A 172 3.10 -0.70 -6.92
CA ALA A 172 4.29 -1.18 -7.60
C ALA A 172 4.43 -2.67 -7.24
N PRO A 173 4.48 -3.61 -8.20
CA PRO A 173 4.66 -5.02 -7.90
C PRO A 173 5.93 -5.23 -7.08
N ALA A 174 5.91 -6.26 -6.23
CA ALA A 174 7.05 -6.69 -5.44
C ALA A 174 8.27 -6.91 -6.34
N GLY A 175 9.32 -6.13 -6.11
CA GLY A 175 10.60 -6.20 -6.82
C GLY A 175 11.70 -5.54 -6.00
N ASP A 176 12.95 -5.94 -6.25
CA ASP A 176 14.15 -5.31 -5.66
C ASP A 176 14.40 -3.92 -6.30
N TRP A 177 13.45 -3.00 -6.11
CA TRP A 177 13.53 -1.63 -6.62
C TRP A 177 14.54 -0.82 -5.81
N SER A 178 15.49 -0.20 -6.50
CA SER A 178 16.42 0.76 -5.91
C SER A 178 15.68 1.98 -5.35
N PRO A 179 16.28 2.75 -4.42
CA PRO A 179 15.68 3.99 -3.92
C PRO A 179 15.25 4.94 -5.05
N GLN A 180 16.03 5.05 -6.12
CA GLN A 180 15.70 5.91 -7.25
C GLN A 180 14.53 5.36 -8.09
N GLN A 181 14.41 4.03 -8.22
CA GLN A 181 13.25 3.43 -8.89
C GLN A 181 11.98 3.62 -8.07
N ARG A 182 12.08 3.63 -6.73
CA ARG A 182 10.95 3.97 -5.85
C ARG A 182 10.46 5.40 -6.05
N GLU A 183 11.35 6.37 -6.30
CA GLU A 183 10.91 7.73 -6.64
C GLU A 183 10.04 7.79 -7.90
N ILE A 184 10.29 6.92 -8.90
CA ILE A 184 9.44 6.80 -10.10
C ILE A 184 8.09 6.18 -9.75
N LEU A 185 8.09 5.15 -8.90
CA LEU A 185 6.86 4.51 -8.43
C LEU A 185 5.98 5.48 -7.65
N ASP A 186 6.58 6.31 -6.81
CA ASP A 186 5.90 7.38 -6.08
C ASP A 186 5.30 8.41 -7.05
N ALA A 187 6.04 8.83 -8.08
CA ALA A 187 5.53 9.75 -9.10
C ALA A 187 4.37 9.15 -9.92
N ILE A 188 4.43 7.85 -10.25
CA ILE A 188 3.32 7.14 -10.89
C ILE A 188 2.10 7.10 -9.96
N ALA A 189 2.31 6.82 -8.66
CA ALA A 189 1.24 6.78 -7.67
C ALA A 189 0.60 8.15 -7.46
N GLU A 190 1.39 9.23 -7.44
CA GLU A 190 0.92 10.61 -7.33
C GLU A 190 0.08 11.01 -8.55
N LEU A 191 0.59 10.72 -9.76
CA LEU A 191 -0.16 10.91 -11.01
C LEU A 191 -1.48 10.13 -10.98
N SER A 192 -1.46 8.93 -10.39
CA SER A 192 -2.65 8.11 -10.24
C SER A 192 -3.67 8.72 -9.30
N ALA A 193 -3.23 9.10 -8.10
CA ALA A 193 -4.07 9.66 -7.06
C ALA A 193 -4.74 10.97 -7.49
N SER A 194 -4.08 11.80 -8.30
CA SER A 194 -4.69 13.03 -8.83
C SER A 194 -5.96 12.79 -9.65
N THR A 195 -6.13 11.58 -10.21
CA THR A 195 -7.28 11.17 -11.03
C THR A 195 -8.37 10.36 -10.32
N ALA A 196 -8.15 10.02 -9.05
CA ALA A 196 -9.11 9.28 -8.24
C ALA A 196 -10.24 10.18 -7.71
N PRO A 197 -11.39 9.61 -7.28
CA PRO A 197 -12.38 10.32 -6.49
C PRO A 197 -11.74 11.00 -5.27
N GLY A 198 -12.00 12.29 -5.07
CA GLY A 198 -11.40 13.07 -3.98
C GLY A 198 -9.91 13.38 -4.14
N GLY A 199 -9.30 13.02 -5.28
CA GLY A 199 -7.92 13.34 -5.62
C GLY A 199 -7.67 14.82 -5.91
N GLY A 200 -6.41 15.15 -6.20
CA GLY A 200 -5.93 16.50 -6.46
C GLY A 200 -6.56 17.24 -7.64
N GLY A 201 -7.20 16.52 -8.57
CA GLY A 201 -7.87 17.14 -9.70
C GLY A 201 -6.97 17.31 -10.92
N VAL A 202 -7.52 17.99 -11.93
CA VAL A 202 -6.85 18.18 -13.22
C VAL A 202 -5.59 19.06 -13.11
N ASP A 203 -5.57 20.04 -12.20
CA ASP A 203 -4.43 20.95 -12.04
C ASP A 203 -3.25 20.22 -11.39
N ASP A 204 -3.51 19.42 -10.36
CA ASP A 204 -2.50 18.54 -9.75
C ASP A 204 -1.99 17.53 -10.78
N TYR A 205 -2.88 16.89 -11.55
CA TYR A 205 -2.47 16.00 -12.65
C TYR A 205 -1.57 16.71 -13.67
N ALA A 206 -1.93 17.93 -14.08
CA ALA A 206 -1.18 18.72 -15.05
C ALA A 206 0.20 19.16 -14.52
N SER A 207 0.33 19.37 -13.20
CA SER A 207 1.60 19.72 -12.55
C SER A 207 2.63 18.58 -12.61
N LEU A 208 2.16 17.35 -12.75
CA LEU A 208 2.97 16.13 -12.84
C LEU A 208 3.46 15.83 -14.27
N LEU A 209 3.08 16.67 -15.25
CA LEU A 209 3.49 16.56 -16.65
C LEU A 209 4.53 17.62 -17.01
N THR A 210 5.58 17.25 -17.77
CA THR A 210 6.51 18.24 -18.31
C THR A 210 5.83 19.17 -19.33
N GLU A 211 6.36 20.37 -19.53
CA GLU A 211 5.82 21.32 -20.52
C GLU A 211 5.78 20.76 -21.94
N ASP A 212 6.76 19.92 -22.30
CA ASP A 212 6.84 19.23 -23.58
C ASP A 212 6.15 17.85 -23.58
N PHE A 213 5.22 17.62 -22.64
CA PHE A 213 4.51 16.35 -22.53
C PHE A 213 3.79 15.97 -23.82
N SER A 214 3.81 14.67 -24.14
CA SER A 214 3.00 14.11 -25.22
C SER A 214 2.44 12.72 -24.91
N ARG A 215 1.22 12.47 -25.39
CA ARG A 215 0.55 11.17 -25.32
C ARG A 215 0.17 10.68 -26.70
N TRP A 216 0.57 9.45 -27.01
CA TRP A 216 0.18 8.76 -28.23
C TRP A 216 -0.49 7.43 -27.91
N THR A 217 -1.56 7.11 -28.62
CA THR A 217 -2.18 5.78 -28.56
C THR A 217 -1.83 5.04 -29.84
N ILE A 218 -1.27 3.83 -29.71
CA ILE A 218 -0.88 3.01 -30.87
C ILE A 218 -2.11 2.78 -31.76
N GLY A 219 -1.96 3.07 -33.04
CA GLY A 219 -3.02 3.01 -34.04
C GLY A 219 -3.75 4.35 -34.27
N SER A 220 -3.50 5.37 -33.46
CA SER A 220 -3.99 6.73 -33.67
C SER A 220 -3.09 7.51 -34.63
N GLU A 221 -3.69 8.33 -35.51
CA GLU A 221 -2.98 9.36 -36.29
C GLU A 221 -2.73 10.65 -35.48
N VAL A 222 -3.31 10.75 -34.28
CA VAL A 222 -3.24 11.93 -33.40
C VAL A 222 -2.22 11.71 -32.29
N LEU A 223 -1.28 12.65 -32.17
CA LEU A 223 -0.38 12.83 -31.03
C LEU A 223 -0.88 14.03 -30.21
N ASN A 224 -1.25 13.81 -28.94
CA ASN A 224 -1.74 14.88 -28.08
C ASN A 224 -0.57 15.52 -27.33
N GLY A 225 -0.48 16.85 -27.34
CA GLY A 225 0.40 17.61 -26.44
C GLY A 225 -0.22 17.81 -25.07
N LYS A 226 0.52 18.45 -24.15
CA LYS A 226 0.06 18.76 -22.78
C LYS A 226 -1.29 19.47 -22.75
N ALA A 227 -1.44 20.57 -23.49
CA ALA A 227 -2.67 21.39 -23.46
C ALA A 227 -3.89 20.56 -23.89
N ASP A 228 -3.85 19.98 -25.10
CA ASP A 228 -4.96 19.18 -25.63
C ASP A 228 -5.32 17.99 -24.72
N TRP A 229 -4.30 17.35 -24.12
CA TRP A 229 -4.52 16.23 -23.21
C TRP A 229 -5.17 16.67 -21.90
N VAL A 230 -4.63 17.72 -21.26
CA VAL A 230 -5.15 18.24 -19.99
C VAL A 230 -6.56 18.80 -20.16
N ASP A 231 -6.86 19.45 -21.29
CA ASP A 231 -8.21 19.92 -21.59
C ASP A 231 -9.19 18.74 -21.74
N GLY A 232 -8.78 17.66 -22.41
CA GLY A 232 -9.57 16.43 -22.47
C GLY A 232 -9.79 15.77 -21.10
N VAL A 233 -8.79 15.78 -20.22
CA VAL A 233 -8.93 15.30 -18.84
C VAL A 233 -9.88 16.20 -18.05
N ARG A 234 -9.81 17.52 -18.22
CA ARG A 234 -10.72 18.48 -17.57
C ARG A 234 -12.17 18.22 -17.98
N ASP A 235 -12.43 18.10 -19.29
CA ASP A 235 -13.76 17.79 -19.80
C ASP A 235 -14.27 16.47 -19.24
N TRP A 236 -13.42 15.44 -19.17
CA TRP A 236 -13.76 14.16 -18.56
C TRP A 236 -14.14 14.30 -17.07
N PHE A 237 -13.40 15.12 -16.31
CA PHE A 237 -13.69 15.41 -14.91
C PHE A 237 -14.98 16.19 -14.71
N ASP A 238 -15.22 17.20 -15.55
CA ASP A 238 -16.40 18.06 -15.52
C ASP A 238 -17.68 17.27 -15.83
N ASN A 239 -17.56 16.22 -16.64
CA ASN A 239 -18.61 15.22 -16.86
C ASN A 239 -18.76 14.22 -15.70
N GLY A 240 -18.08 14.44 -14.57
CA GLY A 240 -18.23 13.67 -13.34
C GLY A 240 -17.41 12.38 -13.28
N TRP A 241 -16.62 12.06 -14.31
CA TRP A 241 -15.87 10.82 -14.35
C TRP A 241 -14.56 10.89 -13.56
N ARG A 242 -14.23 9.81 -12.85
CA ARG A 242 -12.99 9.61 -12.10
C ARG A 242 -12.51 8.17 -12.26
N VAL A 243 -11.22 7.93 -11.99
CA VAL A 243 -10.68 6.57 -11.97
C VAL A 243 -11.04 5.95 -10.62
N SER A 244 -12.01 5.06 -10.61
CA SER A 244 -12.55 4.48 -9.37
C SER A 244 -11.76 3.28 -8.86
N ASP A 245 -11.13 2.54 -9.78
CA ASP A 245 -10.28 1.41 -9.45
C ASP A 245 -9.11 1.34 -10.43
N ARG A 246 -7.96 0.88 -9.94
CA ARG A 246 -6.74 0.77 -10.72
C ARG A 246 -5.87 -0.36 -10.19
N LEU A 247 -5.59 -1.30 -11.09
CA LEU A 247 -4.52 -2.27 -10.93
C LEU A 247 -3.38 -1.91 -11.88
N ALA A 248 -2.14 -1.99 -11.39
CA ALA A 248 -0.98 -1.80 -12.23
C ALA A 248 0.10 -2.84 -11.97
N GLU A 249 0.69 -3.31 -13.06
CA GLU A 249 1.81 -4.23 -13.06
C GLU A 249 3.00 -3.50 -13.69
N ILE A 250 3.96 -3.09 -12.86
CA ILE A 250 5.23 -2.50 -13.34
C ILE A 250 6.16 -3.62 -13.81
N LEU A 251 6.45 -3.63 -15.11
CA LEU A 251 7.30 -4.63 -15.74
C LEU A 251 8.78 -4.24 -15.66
N GLU A 252 9.07 -2.93 -15.72
CA GLU A 252 10.43 -2.42 -15.73
C GLU A 252 10.45 -0.95 -15.34
N ILE A 253 11.50 -0.57 -14.60
CA ILE A 253 11.96 0.82 -14.49
C ILE A 253 13.46 0.85 -14.77
N THR A 254 13.87 1.67 -15.72
CA THR A 254 15.29 1.95 -15.99
C THR A 254 15.56 3.44 -15.83
N ILE A 255 16.66 3.80 -15.18
CA ILE A 255 17.05 5.20 -14.94
C ILE A 255 18.39 5.47 -15.60
N ASP A 256 18.46 6.55 -16.37
CA ASP A 256 19.66 7.07 -17.01
C ASP A 256 19.77 8.58 -16.76
N GLY A 257 20.55 8.94 -15.73
CA GLY A 257 20.67 10.31 -15.24
C GLY A 257 19.32 10.89 -14.82
N ASP A 258 18.95 12.02 -15.43
CA ASP A 258 17.68 12.72 -15.18
C ASP A 258 16.54 12.23 -16.08
N THR A 259 16.67 11.04 -16.66
CA THR A 259 15.64 10.38 -17.48
C THR A 259 15.33 9.01 -16.90
N ALA A 260 14.06 8.65 -16.85
CA ALA A 260 13.67 7.29 -16.54
C ALA A 260 12.66 6.76 -17.56
N PHE A 261 12.63 5.45 -17.69
CA PHE A 261 11.76 4.70 -18.58
C PHE A 261 10.99 3.71 -17.74
N SER A 262 9.67 3.70 -17.85
CA SER A 262 8.84 2.65 -17.24
C SER A 262 8.03 1.93 -18.30
N ARG A 263 7.82 0.63 -18.06
CA ARG A 263 6.86 -0.19 -18.79
C ARG A 263 5.91 -0.80 -17.77
N ARG A 264 4.61 -0.65 -18.00
CA ARG A 264 3.59 -1.19 -17.11
C ARG A 264 2.34 -1.61 -17.84
N ILE A 265 1.59 -2.53 -17.25
CA ILE A 265 0.23 -2.83 -17.65
C ILE A 265 -0.70 -2.19 -16.63
N VAL A 266 -1.72 -1.48 -17.10
CA VAL A 266 -2.74 -0.88 -16.25
C VAL A 266 -4.08 -1.47 -16.59
N THR A 267 -4.89 -1.71 -15.56
CA THR A 267 -6.31 -2.01 -15.69
C THR A 267 -7.05 -0.97 -14.86
N GLU A 268 -7.92 -0.20 -15.49
CA GLU A 268 -8.62 0.92 -14.85
C GLU A 268 -10.12 0.75 -15.00
N THR A 269 -10.85 1.06 -13.92
CA THR A 269 -12.30 1.22 -13.95
C THR A 269 -12.61 2.69 -13.73
N TYR A 270 -13.58 3.20 -14.48
CA TYR A 270 -14.02 4.59 -14.39
C TYR A 270 -15.41 4.64 -13.77
N ALA A 271 -15.65 5.60 -12.88
CA ALA A 271 -16.97 5.86 -12.32
C ALA A 271 -17.35 7.32 -12.52
N SER A 272 -18.63 7.56 -12.79
CA SER A 272 -19.23 8.89 -12.86
C SER A 272 -19.82 9.30 -11.51
N SER A 273 -20.15 10.59 -11.38
CA SER A 273 -20.78 11.14 -10.17
C SER A 273 -22.22 10.69 -9.95
N ASP A 274 -22.89 10.14 -10.97
CA ASP A 274 -24.25 9.58 -10.88
C ASP A 274 -24.26 8.05 -10.62
N GLY A 275 -23.09 7.44 -10.44
CA GLY A 275 -22.92 6.04 -10.07
C GLY A 275 -22.84 5.05 -11.24
N GLU A 276 -22.71 5.53 -12.48
CA GLU A 276 -22.33 4.70 -13.62
C GLU A 276 -20.87 4.25 -13.49
N THR A 277 -20.58 3.00 -13.87
CA THR A 277 -19.22 2.47 -13.93
C THR A 277 -18.92 1.87 -15.30
N SER A 278 -17.70 2.06 -15.78
CA SER A 278 -17.23 1.41 -17.00
C SER A 278 -16.87 -0.06 -16.73
N PRO A 279 -16.83 -0.92 -17.76
CA PRO A 279 -16.02 -2.12 -17.70
C PRO A 279 -14.54 -1.77 -17.45
N PRO A 280 -13.75 -2.68 -16.85
CA PRO A 280 -12.30 -2.48 -16.73
C PRO A 280 -11.65 -2.34 -18.11
N ALA A 281 -10.89 -1.25 -18.29
CA ALA A 281 -10.12 -0.99 -19.48
C ALA A 281 -8.65 -1.34 -19.22
N ARG A 282 -8.07 -2.22 -20.05
CA ARG A 282 -6.68 -2.68 -19.91
C ARG A 282 -5.79 -2.10 -20.99
N ALA A 283 -4.61 -1.62 -20.61
CA ALA A 283 -3.63 -1.07 -21.55
C ALA A 283 -2.19 -1.31 -21.11
N ALA A 284 -1.30 -1.52 -22.08
CA ALA A 284 0.14 -1.46 -21.85
C ALA A 284 0.64 -0.03 -22.06
N LEU A 285 1.47 0.46 -21.14
CA LEU A 285 2.05 1.79 -21.15
C LEU A 285 3.57 1.69 -21.26
N ALA A 286 4.14 2.50 -22.15
CA ALA A 286 5.57 2.81 -22.18
C ALA A 286 5.74 4.31 -21.94
N GLU A 287 6.44 4.65 -20.87
CA GLU A 287 6.48 6.00 -20.33
C GLU A 287 7.93 6.48 -20.23
N VAL A 288 8.12 7.78 -20.49
CA VAL A 288 9.38 8.48 -20.29
C VAL A 288 9.16 9.55 -19.23
N TRP A 289 9.99 9.53 -18.21
CA TRP A 289 9.98 10.46 -17.09
C TRP A 289 11.23 11.34 -17.15
N ARG A 290 11.08 12.59 -16.74
CA ARG A 290 12.17 13.54 -16.59
C ARG A 290 12.21 14.06 -15.17
N ARG A 291 13.42 14.17 -14.65
CA ARG A 291 13.65 14.84 -13.37
C ARG A 291 13.68 16.35 -13.61
N ASP A 292 12.78 17.07 -12.98
CA ASP A 292 12.95 18.50 -12.74
C ASP A 292 13.34 18.70 -11.25
N GLY A 293 13.78 19.89 -10.86
CA GLY A 293 14.32 20.13 -9.52
C GLY A 293 13.37 19.74 -8.36
N GLU A 294 12.09 19.52 -8.63
CA GLU A 294 11.04 19.21 -7.65
C GLU A 294 10.58 17.74 -7.69
N GLY A 295 11.09 16.93 -8.63
CA GLY A 295 10.82 15.49 -8.67
C GLY A 295 10.78 14.92 -10.08
N TRP A 296 10.15 13.75 -10.22
CA TRP A 296 9.93 13.14 -11.53
C TRP A 296 8.61 13.64 -12.11
N ARG A 297 8.64 13.96 -13.41
CA ARG A 297 7.49 14.38 -14.20
C ARG A 297 7.37 13.53 -15.44
N LEU A 298 6.15 13.25 -15.85
CA LEU A 298 5.88 12.46 -17.03
C LEU A 298 6.09 13.32 -18.28
N GLN A 299 6.97 12.86 -19.17
CA GLN A 299 7.28 13.55 -20.43
C GLN A 299 6.58 12.89 -21.61
N ARG A 300 6.52 11.56 -21.66
CA ARG A 300 5.90 10.86 -22.79
C ARG A 300 5.14 9.64 -22.33
N VAL A 301 4.00 9.39 -22.96
CA VAL A 301 3.25 8.15 -22.80
C VAL A 301 2.89 7.58 -24.16
N THR A 302 3.29 6.34 -24.40
CA THR A 302 2.75 5.52 -25.47
C THR A 302 1.80 4.50 -24.87
N VAL A 303 0.56 4.49 -25.34
CA VAL A 303 -0.52 3.63 -24.86
C VAL A 303 -0.84 2.59 -25.91
N HIS A 304 -0.87 1.32 -25.52
CA HIS A 304 -1.42 0.24 -26.33
C HIS A 304 -2.65 -0.35 -25.63
N PRO A 305 -3.87 -0.04 -26.09
CA PRO A 305 -5.08 -0.67 -25.57
C PRO A 305 -5.02 -2.18 -25.82
N MET A 306 -5.27 -2.97 -24.78
CA MET A 306 -5.31 -4.42 -24.87
C MET A 306 -6.76 -4.84 -25.00
N GLN A 307 -7.10 -5.55 -26.08
CA GLN A 307 -8.38 -6.23 -26.19
C GLN A 307 -8.29 -7.54 -25.39
N GLU A 308 -9.33 -7.85 -24.62
CA GLU A 308 -9.55 -9.21 -24.09
C GLU A 308 -10.00 -10.16 -25.20
#